data_AF-A0A1Q6U5Z3-F1
#
_entry.id   AF-A0A1Q6U5Z3-F1
#
_cell.length_a   1.000
_cell.length_b   1.000
_cell.length_c   1.000
_cell.angle_alpha   90.00
_cell.angle_beta   90.00
_cell.angle_gamma   90.00
#
_symmetry.space_group_name_H-M   'P 1'
#
loop_
_entity.id
_entity.type
_entity.pdbx_description
1 polymer ?
#
loop_
_entity_poly.entity_id
_entity_poly.type
_entity_poly.pdbx_seq_one_letter_code
_entity_poly.pdbx_strand_id
1 'polypeptide(L)'
;MVTLGIIGVVAAMTMPVLIGNYQKKVLNDQFKKSYSLIQQAWRKAEVSLGYTPECFYWEKSKYAIVCVERDRFGNCIKSQLPDGSPLPSDVNGIYNECAIFMKQIVKELDVIKTCRGNGVVDKCIPPYEGYDTIRAQNYDNVTDEDLNILSTGCGNWRKSAIHKDRTIYVLKDGTILFPFAGPQLFAIDINGMKGPNKWGIDVFSFKTSAPSVNSRLTIVAGICMMPEKGGVSTTQKLIDIYK
;
A
#
# COMPACT_ATOMS: atom_id res chain seq x y z
N MET A 1 -24.06 19.16 44.07
CA MET A 1 -23.65 19.69 42.75
C MET A 1 -22.16 19.47 42.41
N VAL A 2 -21.31 19.03 43.35
CA VAL A 2 -19.88 18.79 43.06
C VAL A 2 -19.62 17.44 42.36
N THR A 3 -20.48 16.44 42.57
CA THR A 3 -20.30 15.07 42.04
C THR A 3 -20.54 14.95 40.53
N LEU A 4 -21.56 15.64 39.99
CA LEU A 4 -21.81 15.68 38.54
C LEU A 4 -20.72 16.44 37.78
N GLY A 5 -20.15 17.49 38.38
CA GLY A 5 -19.04 18.24 37.78
C GLY A 5 -17.77 17.41 37.66
N ILE A 6 -17.41 16.65 38.70
CA ILE A 6 -16.22 15.78 38.68
C ILE A 6 -16.41 14.60 37.72
N ILE A 7 -17.57 13.93 37.74
CA ILE A 7 -17.86 12.83 36.81
C ILE A 7 -17.90 13.32 35.36
N GLY A 8 -18.46 14.50 35.09
CA GLY A 8 -18.50 15.10 33.76
C GLY A 8 -17.11 15.40 33.19
N VAL A 9 -16.20 15.94 34.01
CA VAL A 9 -14.81 16.23 33.61
C VAL A 9 -14.01 14.93 33.40
N VAL A 10 -14.12 13.96 34.32
CA VAL A 10 -13.40 12.68 34.21
C VAL A 10 -13.92 11.87 33.02
N ALA A 11 -15.23 11.83 32.77
CA ALA A 11 -15.80 11.15 31.61
C ALA A 11 -15.35 11.83 30.30
N ALA A 12 -15.32 13.16 30.24
CA ALA A 12 -14.85 13.90 29.07
C ALA A 12 -13.36 13.65 28.76
N MET A 13 -12.52 13.41 29.77
CA MET A 13 -11.09 13.09 29.56
C MET A 13 -10.83 11.61 29.26
N THR A 14 -11.68 10.71 29.77
CA THR A 14 -11.49 9.25 29.60
C THR A 14 -12.14 8.70 28.34
N MET A 15 -13.27 9.27 27.88
CA MET A 15 -13.94 8.83 26.65
C MET A 15 -13.06 8.92 25.40
N PRO A 16 -12.36 10.05 25.12
CA PRO A 16 -11.49 10.14 23.93
C PRO A 16 -10.36 9.11 23.94
N VAL A 17 -9.77 8.86 25.13
CA VAL A 17 -8.67 7.89 25.29
C VAL A 17 -9.15 6.46 25.12
N LEU A 18 -10.28 6.10 25.73
CA LEU A 18 -10.87 4.76 25.61
C LEU A 18 -11.35 4.48 24.18
N ILE A 19 -12.00 5.46 23.53
CA ILE A 19 -12.43 5.35 22.13
C ILE A 19 -11.22 5.19 21.21
N GLY A 20 -10.15 5.98 21.41
CA GLY A 20 -8.92 5.86 20.62
C GLY A 20 -8.25 4.49 20.78
N ASN A 21 -8.16 3.97 22.01
CA ASN A 21 -7.59 2.65 22.28
C ASN A 21 -8.45 1.52 21.70
N TYR A 22 -9.78 1.63 21.79
CA TYR A 22 -10.70 0.67 21.18
C TYR A 22 -10.61 0.68 19.66
N GLN A 23 -10.61 1.85 19.02
CA GLN A 23 -10.44 1.99 17.57
C GLN A 23 -9.13 1.37 17.10
N LYS A 24 -8.02 1.62 17.82
CA LYS A 24 -6.73 0.99 17.52
C LYS A 24 -6.79 -0.54 17.55
N LYS A 25 -7.49 -1.11 18.54
CA LYS A 25 -7.69 -2.57 18.62
C LYS A 25 -8.52 -3.10 17.45
N VAL A 26 -9.63 -2.44 17.13
CA VAL A 26 -10.48 -2.80 15.98
C VAL A 26 -9.68 -2.77 14.67
N LEU A 27 -8.90 -1.71 14.42
CA LEU A 27 -8.06 -1.59 13.24
C LEU A 27 -6.96 -2.67 13.19
N ASN A 28 -6.42 -3.11 14.33
CA ASN A 28 -5.48 -4.22 14.37
C ASN A 28 -6.14 -5.55 13.94
N ASP A 29 -7.35 -5.81 14.44
CA ASP A 29 -8.09 -7.03 14.10
C ASP A 29 -8.52 -7.02 12.62
N GLN A 30 -8.99 -5.86 12.12
CA GLN A 30 -9.31 -5.65 10.71
C GLN A 30 -8.08 -5.84 9.81
N PHE A 31 -6.91 -5.34 10.24
CA PHE A 31 -5.66 -5.55 9.50
C PHE A 31 -5.31 -7.03 9.40
N LYS A 32 -5.32 -7.76 10.53
CA LYS A 32 -5.02 -9.21 10.57
C LYS A 32 -5.95 -9.99 9.63
N LYS A 33 -7.25 -9.67 9.67
CA LYS A 33 -8.26 -10.29 8.81
C LYS A 33 -7.99 -10.00 7.34
N SER A 34 -7.84 -8.73 6.97
CA SER A 34 -7.63 -8.30 5.59
C SER A 34 -6.35 -8.90 5.01
N TYR A 35 -5.26 -8.86 5.78
CA TYR A 35 -3.98 -9.44 5.38
C TYR A 35 -4.07 -10.96 5.18
N SER A 36 -4.78 -11.67 6.06
CA SER A 36 -5.01 -13.12 5.91
C SER A 36 -5.87 -13.45 4.69
N LEU A 37 -6.94 -12.69 4.46
CA LEU A 37 -7.82 -12.85 3.29
C LEU A 37 -7.03 -12.69 1.99
N ILE A 38 -6.23 -11.64 1.88
CA ILE A 38 -5.42 -11.35 0.69
C ILE A 38 -4.36 -12.45 0.46
N GLN A 39 -3.66 -12.89 1.51
CA GLN A 39 -2.72 -14.01 1.39
C GLN A 39 -3.38 -15.30 0.92
N GLN A 40 -4.57 -15.61 1.43
CA GLN A 40 -5.33 -16.78 0.99
C GLN A 40 -5.77 -16.65 -0.47
N ALA A 41 -6.22 -15.47 -0.91
CA ALA A 41 -6.61 -15.23 -2.29
C ALA A 41 -5.44 -15.38 -3.27
N TRP A 42 -4.26 -14.86 -2.93
CA TRP A 42 -3.04 -15.06 -3.72
C TRP A 42 -2.69 -16.55 -3.83
N ARG A 43 -2.72 -17.25 -2.69
CA ARG A 43 -2.42 -18.69 -2.67
C ARG A 43 -3.42 -19.50 -3.48
N LYS A 44 -4.71 -19.20 -3.37
CA LYS A 44 -5.76 -19.84 -4.18
C LYS A 44 -5.55 -19.57 -5.65
N ALA A 45 -5.17 -18.35 -6.03
CA ALA A 45 -4.90 -18.02 -7.42
C ALA A 45 -3.71 -18.81 -7.99
N GLU A 46 -2.61 -19.00 -7.24
CA GLU A 46 -1.51 -19.90 -7.65
C GLU A 46 -2.02 -21.34 -7.87
N VAL A 47 -2.82 -21.86 -6.93
CA VAL A 47 -3.37 -23.23 -7.00
C VAL A 47 -4.32 -23.38 -8.20
N SER A 48 -5.19 -22.40 -8.43
CA SER A 48 -6.14 -22.39 -9.56
C SER A 48 -5.44 -22.30 -10.92
N LEU A 49 -4.29 -21.62 -10.99
CA LEU A 49 -3.45 -21.56 -12.20
C LEU A 49 -2.62 -22.84 -12.38
N GLY A 50 -2.29 -23.53 -11.29
CA GLY A 50 -1.46 -24.74 -11.31
C GLY A 50 0.05 -24.46 -11.39
N TYR A 51 0.46 -23.20 -11.31
CA TYR A 51 1.86 -22.77 -11.32
C TYR A 51 2.03 -21.44 -10.57
N THR A 52 3.28 -21.04 -10.34
CA THR A 52 3.63 -19.76 -9.72
C THR A 52 3.79 -18.69 -10.82
N PRO A 53 2.90 -17.68 -10.91
CA PRO A 53 2.98 -16.70 -11.99
C PRO A 53 4.16 -15.74 -11.84
N GLU A 54 4.73 -15.32 -12.96
CA GLU A 54 5.78 -14.30 -13.04
C GLU A 54 5.23 -12.89 -12.77
N CYS A 55 4.93 -12.62 -11.50
CA CYS A 55 4.45 -11.32 -11.03
C CYS A 55 4.89 -11.02 -9.59
N PHE A 56 6.14 -10.62 -9.42
CA PHE A 56 6.73 -10.38 -8.10
C PHE A 56 7.96 -9.48 -8.16
N TYR A 57 8.31 -8.88 -7.02
CA TYR A 57 9.61 -8.26 -6.77
C TYR A 57 10.62 -9.29 -6.26
N TRP A 58 11.91 -9.05 -6.49
CA TRP A 58 12.95 -9.84 -5.82
C TRP A 58 12.93 -9.57 -4.31
N GLU A 59 13.02 -10.64 -3.52
CA GLU A 59 13.15 -10.52 -2.06
C GLU A 59 14.46 -9.82 -1.67
N LYS A 60 15.55 -10.20 -2.34
CA LYS A 60 16.85 -9.54 -2.26
C LYS A 60 17.26 -9.11 -3.66
N SER A 61 17.80 -7.90 -3.80
CA SER A 61 18.30 -7.43 -5.08
C SER A 61 19.31 -8.44 -5.64
N LYS A 62 19.11 -8.88 -6.87
CA LYS A 62 20.06 -9.74 -7.60
C LYS A 62 21.28 -8.99 -8.09
N TYR A 63 21.16 -7.67 -8.19
CA TYR A 63 22.14 -6.79 -8.81
C TYR A 63 22.69 -5.82 -7.78
N ALA A 64 24.00 -5.62 -7.79
CA ALA A 64 24.61 -4.46 -7.16
C ALA A 64 24.33 -3.26 -8.07
N ILE A 65 23.64 -2.25 -7.56
CA ILE A 65 23.25 -1.07 -8.34
C ILE A 65 23.99 0.13 -7.78
N VAL A 66 24.66 0.89 -8.65
CA VAL A 66 25.31 2.15 -8.30
C VAL A 66 24.53 3.32 -8.87
N CYS A 67 24.41 4.38 -8.08
CA CYS A 67 23.83 5.62 -8.53
C CYS A 67 24.89 6.46 -9.24
N VAL A 68 24.66 6.81 -10.51
CA VAL A 68 25.60 7.62 -11.30
C VAL A 68 25.18 9.09 -11.40
N GLU A 69 23.91 9.39 -11.16
CA GLU A 69 23.40 10.75 -11.23
C GLU A 69 22.30 10.96 -10.18
N ARG A 70 22.34 12.13 -9.51
CA ARG A 70 21.38 12.51 -8.48
C ARG A 70 20.71 13.83 -8.83
N ASP A 71 19.46 13.95 -8.43
CA ASP A 71 18.73 15.22 -8.48
C ASP A 71 19.12 16.17 -7.34
N ARG A 72 18.54 17.37 -7.36
CA ARG A 72 18.73 18.41 -6.34
C ARG A 72 18.25 18.03 -4.93
N PHE A 73 17.40 17.02 -4.82
CA PHE A 73 16.91 16.47 -3.56
C PHE A 73 17.75 15.26 -3.10
N GLY A 74 18.80 14.91 -3.84
CA GLY A 74 19.67 13.78 -3.57
C GLY A 74 19.08 12.43 -3.97
N ASN A 75 17.93 12.36 -4.66
CA ASN A 75 17.42 11.08 -5.16
C ASN A 75 18.26 10.61 -6.34
N CYS A 76 18.42 9.29 -6.48
CA CYS A 76 19.08 8.74 -7.64
C CYS A 76 18.16 8.78 -8.86
N ILE A 77 18.59 9.47 -9.92
CA ILE A 77 17.84 9.58 -11.18
C ILE A 77 18.40 8.68 -12.28
N LYS A 78 19.66 8.26 -12.15
CA LYS A 78 20.30 7.33 -13.07
C LYS A 78 21.13 6.31 -12.32
N SER A 79 20.86 5.04 -12.62
CA SER A 79 21.49 3.90 -11.98
C SER A 79 22.09 2.95 -13.02
N GLN A 80 23.21 2.32 -12.68
CA GLN A 80 23.95 1.39 -13.53
C GLN A 80 24.54 0.25 -12.70
N LEU A 81 25.06 -0.78 -13.37
CA LEU A 81 25.89 -1.79 -12.71
C LEU A 81 27.30 -1.23 -12.42
N PRO A 82 28.06 -1.80 -11.46
CA PRO A 82 29.39 -1.29 -11.09
C PRO A 82 30.41 -1.29 -12.23
N ASP A 83 30.19 -2.14 -13.25
CA ASP A 83 31.00 -2.22 -14.47
C ASP A 83 30.59 -1.20 -15.55
N GLY A 84 29.61 -0.33 -15.27
CA GLY A 84 29.07 0.67 -16.18
C GLY A 84 28.05 0.14 -17.18
N SER A 85 27.74 -1.16 -17.14
CA SER A 85 26.71 -1.74 -18.01
C SER A 85 25.29 -1.29 -17.60
N PRO A 86 24.33 -1.24 -18.54
CA PRO A 86 22.97 -0.85 -18.24
C PRO A 86 22.29 -1.86 -17.32
N LEU A 87 21.29 -1.39 -16.55
CA LEU A 87 20.52 -2.27 -15.68
C LEU A 87 19.70 -3.29 -16.50
N PRO A 88 19.70 -4.56 -16.09
CA PRO A 88 18.80 -5.56 -16.66
C PRO A 88 17.33 -5.18 -16.48
N SER A 89 16.48 -5.60 -17.41
CA SER A 89 15.05 -5.30 -17.38
C SER A 89 14.32 -5.85 -16.14
N ASP A 90 14.85 -6.90 -15.53
CA ASP A 90 14.29 -7.57 -14.35
C ASP A 90 14.90 -7.07 -13.03
N VAL A 91 15.59 -5.92 -13.03
CA VAL A 91 16.36 -5.43 -11.87
C VAL A 91 15.56 -5.40 -10.56
N ASN A 92 14.26 -5.08 -10.64
CA ASN A 92 13.35 -5.01 -9.49
C ASN A 92 12.52 -6.29 -9.27
N GLY A 93 12.37 -7.13 -10.30
CA GLY A 93 11.45 -8.26 -10.30
C GLY A 93 11.00 -8.65 -11.70
N ILE A 94 10.05 -9.59 -11.77
CA ILE A 94 9.46 -10.07 -13.02
C ILE A 94 7.96 -9.82 -12.99
N TYR A 95 7.42 -9.24 -14.07
CA TYR A 95 6.04 -8.75 -14.13
C TYR A 95 5.23 -9.26 -15.34
N ASN A 96 5.76 -10.25 -16.07
CA ASN A 96 5.22 -10.72 -17.35
C ASN A 96 3.78 -11.20 -17.26
N GLU A 97 3.40 -11.81 -16.13
CA GLU A 97 2.09 -12.45 -15.96
C GLU A 97 1.19 -11.72 -14.97
N CYS A 98 1.52 -10.48 -14.60
CA CYS A 98 0.75 -9.74 -13.60
C CYS A 98 -0.73 -9.53 -13.98
N ALA A 99 -1.04 -9.38 -15.27
CA ALA A 99 -2.42 -9.26 -15.73
C ALA A 99 -3.20 -10.58 -15.55
N ILE A 100 -2.57 -11.72 -15.88
CA ILE A 100 -3.15 -13.06 -15.71
C ILE A 100 -3.37 -13.33 -14.23
N PHE A 101 -2.36 -13.05 -13.41
CA PHE A 101 -2.42 -13.28 -11.98
C PHE A 101 -3.49 -12.42 -11.31
N MET A 102 -3.57 -11.12 -11.65
CA MET A 102 -4.62 -10.23 -11.13
C MET A 102 -6.02 -10.75 -11.48
N LYS A 103 -6.22 -11.17 -12.73
CA LYS A 103 -7.49 -11.68 -13.22
C LYS A 103 -7.92 -12.92 -12.44
N GLN A 104 -6.99 -13.80 -12.07
CA GLN A 104 -7.31 -14.96 -11.25
C GLN A 104 -7.58 -14.56 -9.80
N ILE A 105 -6.74 -13.73 -9.18
CA ILE A 105 -6.93 -13.23 -7.81
C ILE A 105 -8.33 -12.63 -7.60
N VAL A 106 -8.78 -11.80 -8.54
CA VAL A 106 -10.10 -11.15 -8.44
C VAL A 106 -11.25 -12.15 -8.41
N LYS A 107 -11.11 -13.34 -9.02
CA LYS A 107 -12.11 -14.41 -8.94
C LYS A 107 -12.12 -15.12 -7.58
N GLU A 108 -10.99 -15.12 -6.87
CA GLU A 108 -10.86 -15.72 -5.55
C GLU A 108 -11.34 -14.78 -4.42
N LEU A 109 -11.69 -13.53 -4.76
CA LEU A 109 -12.14 -12.49 -3.85
C LEU A 109 -13.64 -12.22 -4.01
N ASP A 110 -14.32 -11.96 -2.91
CA ASP A 110 -15.72 -11.52 -2.89
C ASP A 110 -15.83 -10.03 -3.26
N VAL A 111 -15.55 -9.69 -4.51
CA VAL A 111 -15.65 -8.32 -5.03
C VAL A 111 -17.11 -7.93 -5.25
N ILE A 112 -17.55 -6.86 -4.59
CA ILE A 112 -18.92 -6.32 -4.75
C ILE A 112 -18.97 -5.12 -5.70
N LYS A 113 -17.84 -4.46 -5.93
CA LYS A 113 -17.75 -3.33 -6.86
C LYS A 113 -16.35 -3.21 -7.42
N THR A 114 -16.27 -2.86 -8.71
CA THR A 114 -15.01 -2.52 -9.37
C THR A 114 -15.12 -1.16 -10.03
N CYS A 115 -14.21 -0.25 -9.69
CA CYS A 115 -14.06 1.01 -10.41
C CYS A 115 -12.81 0.92 -11.29
N ARG A 116 -12.94 1.29 -12.57
CA ARG A 116 -11.83 1.35 -13.52
C ARG A 116 -11.55 2.82 -13.82
N GLY A 117 -10.80 3.45 -12.92
CA GLY A 117 -10.70 4.89 -12.82
C GLY A 117 -11.84 5.51 -12.01
N ASN A 118 -11.80 6.84 -11.87
CA ASN A 118 -12.79 7.66 -11.15
C ASN A 118 -13.16 7.16 -9.75
N GLY A 119 -12.23 6.52 -9.03
CA GLY A 119 -12.51 5.84 -7.77
C GLY A 119 -13.18 6.71 -6.70
N VAL A 120 -12.86 8.01 -6.62
CA VAL A 120 -13.50 8.95 -5.69
C VAL A 120 -14.92 9.32 -6.15
N VAL A 121 -15.07 9.68 -7.42
CA VAL A 121 -16.36 10.10 -8.02
C VAL A 121 -17.37 8.95 -7.93
N ASP A 122 -16.91 7.75 -8.28
CA ASP A 122 -17.72 6.55 -8.25
C ASP A 122 -17.87 5.98 -6.83
N LYS A 123 -17.29 6.60 -5.80
CA LYS A 123 -17.36 6.15 -4.39
C LYS A 123 -16.87 4.70 -4.21
N CYS A 124 -15.79 4.32 -4.89
CA CYS A 124 -15.04 3.11 -4.57
C CYS A 124 -13.97 3.36 -3.51
N ILE A 125 -13.46 4.59 -3.43
CA ILE A 125 -12.48 5.01 -2.43
C ILE A 125 -12.84 6.38 -1.83
N PRO A 126 -12.43 6.64 -0.59
CA PRO A 126 -12.35 7.99 -0.05
C PRO A 126 -11.22 8.80 -0.75
N PRO A 127 -11.20 10.13 -0.62
CA PRO A 127 -10.19 10.98 -1.24
C PRO A 127 -8.86 10.91 -0.48
N TYR A 128 -8.13 9.80 -0.60
CA TYR A 128 -6.82 9.61 0.05
C TYR A 128 -5.81 10.70 -0.30
N GLU A 129 -4.88 10.97 0.61
CA GLU A 129 -3.64 11.63 0.23
C GLU A 129 -2.78 10.69 -0.65
N GLY A 130 -1.95 11.28 -1.50
CA GLY A 130 -1.02 10.56 -2.35
C GLY A 130 0.39 10.57 -1.78
N TYR A 131 1.25 9.72 -2.34
CA TYR A 131 2.67 9.71 -2.00
C TYR A 131 3.32 11.08 -2.25
N ASP A 132 2.97 11.73 -3.35
CA ASP A 132 3.39 13.09 -3.70
C ASP A 132 2.98 14.12 -2.65
N THR A 133 1.71 14.13 -2.23
CA THR A 133 1.20 15.14 -1.29
C THR A 133 1.74 14.95 0.11
N ILE A 134 1.94 13.71 0.56
CA ILE A 134 2.58 13.42 1.85
C ILE A 134 4.06 13.79 1.81
N ARG A 135 4.75 13.52 0.69
CA ARG A 135 6.20 13.79 0.59
C ARG A 135 6.49 15.28 0.61
N ALA A 136 5.65 16.05 -0.07
CA ALA A 136 5.74 17.50 -0.17
C ALA A 136 5.74 18.20 1.20
N GLN A 137 5.08 17.62 2.21
CA GLN A 137 5.00 18.18 3.56
C GLN A 137 6.37 18.27 4.27
N ASN A 138 7.40 17.60 3.74
CA ASN A 138 8.75 17.62 4.29
C ASN A 138 9.65 18.71 3.67
N TYR A 139 9.12 19.53 2.76
CA TYR A 139 9.87 20.51 2.00
C TYR A 139 9.08 21.83 1.90
N ASP A 140 9.81 22.95 1.92
CA ASP A 140 9.22 24.27 1.71
C ASP A 140 9.18 24.63 0.22
N ASN A 141 8.15 25.36 -0.20
CA ASN A 141 8.02 25.94 -1.56
C ASN A 141 8.17 24.93 -2.72
N VAL A 142 7.59 23.75 -2.57
CA VAL A 142 7.62 22.67 -3.58
C VAL A 142 6.78 23.04 -4.80
N THR A 143 7.38 22.97 -6.00
CA THR A 143 6.68 23.17 -7.27
C THR A 143 6.05 21.88 -7.79
N ASP A 144 5.17 21.94 -8.79
CA ASP A 144 4.61 20.74 -9.43
C ASP A 144 5.69 19.87 -10.10
N GLU A 145 6.75 20.49 -10.62
CA GLU A 145 7.90 19.77 -11.17
C GLU A 145 8.63 18.98 -10.07
N ASP A 146 8.79 19.60 -8.89
CA ASP A 146 9.38 18.93 -7.74
C ASP A 146 8.54 17.77 -7.24
N LEU A 147 7.22 17.90 -7.23
CA LEU A 147 6.33 16.79 -6.88
C LEU A 147 6.55 15.61 -7.81
N ASN A 148 6.75 15.86 -9.11
CA ASN A 148 7.05 14.81 -10.06
C ASN A 148 8.38 14.11 -9.75
N ILE A 149 9.42 14.89 -9.46
CA ILE A 149 10.75 14.39 -9.10
C ILE A 149 10.70 13.59 -7.79
N LEU A 150 10.11 14.15 -6.74
CA LEU A 150 9.99 13.56 -5.41
C LEU A 150 9.17 12.25 -5.41
N SER A 151 8.29 12.06 -6.39
CA SER A 151 7.46 10.86 -6.52
C SER A 151 7.87 9.94 -7.67
N THR A 152 9.10 10.09 -8.18
CA THR A 152 9.67 9.21 -9.21
C THR A 152 9.58 7.75 -8.77
N GLY A 153 9.08 6.88 -9.66
CA GLY A 153 8.85 5.46 -9.36
C GLY A 153 7.57 5.16 -8.57
N CYS A 154 6.91 6.17 -7.99
CA CYS A 154 5.68 6.04 -7.21
C CYS A 154 4.45 6.70 -7.88
N GLY A 155 4.53 6.95 -9.19
CA GLY A 155 3.55 7.73 -9.95
C GLY A 155 2.09 7.25 -9.82
N ASN A 156 1.85 5.94 -9.77
CA ASN A 156 0.49 5.41 -9.68
C ASN A 156 -0.15 5.56 -8.28
N TRP A 157 0.64 5.96 -7.28
CA TRP A 157 0.16 6.32 -5.95
C TRP A 157 0.25 7.82 -5.66
N ARG A 158 0.38 8.64 -6.70
CA ARG A 158 0.09 10.06 -6.61
C ARG A 158 -1.39 10.28 -6.36
N LYS A 159 -1.74 11.39 -5.71
CA LYS A 159 -3.12 11.68 -5.31
C LYS A 159 -4.08 11.64 -6.51
N SER A 160 -3.72 12.33 -7.59
CA SER A 160 -4.51 12.35 -8.83
C SER A 160 -4.69 10.94 -9.43
N ALA A 161 -3.60 10.17 -9.49
CA ALA A 161 -3.61 8.82 -10.06
C ALA A 161 -4.53 7.88 -9.26
N ILE A 162 -4.41 7.86 -7.93
CA ILE A 162 -5.28 7.06 -7.04
C ILE A 162 -6.75 7.43 -7.26
N HIS A 163 -7.05 8.72 -7.37
CA HIS A 163 -8.42 9.22 -7.44
C HIS A 163 -9.09 8.93 -8.78
N LYS A 164 -8.34 8.92 -9.88
CA LYS A 164 -8.91 8.97 -11.24
C LYS A 164 -8.51 7.83 -12.17
N ASP A 165 -7.35 7.21 -11.96
CA ASP A 165 -6.78 6.34 -13.01
C ASP A 165 -6.67 4.88 -12.57
N ARG A 166 -6.78 4.60 -11.27
CA ARG A 166 -6.56 3.26 -10.73
C ARG A 166 -7.78 2.36 -10.85
N THR A 167 -7.51 1.08 -11.00
CA THR A 167 -8.53 0.05 -10.81
C THR A 167 -8.67 -0.25 -9.32
N ILE A 168 -9.88 -0.16 -8.80
CA ILE A 168 -10.22 -0.37 -7.39
C ILE A 168 -11.19 -1.54 -7.29
N TYR A 169 -10.94 -2.44 -6.34
CA TYR A 169 -11.85 -3.53 -5.98
C TYR A 169 -12.36 -3.31 -4.56
N VAL A 170 -13.67 -3.16 -4.40
CA VAL A 170 -14.31 -3.09 -3.09
C VAL A 170 -14.82 -4.48 -2.75
N LEU A 171 -14.37 -5.03 -1.62
CA LEU A 171 -14.73 -6.36 -1.15
C LEU A 171 -15.98 -6.31 -0.27
N LYS A 172 -16.69 -7.43 -0.23
CA LYS A 172 -17.93 -7.61 0.56
C LYS A 172 -17.76 -7.26 2.04
N ASP A 173 -16.56 -7.47 2.59
CA ASP A 173 -16.27 -7.24 4.00
C ASP A 173 -15.84 -5.80 4.34
N GLY A 174 -15.82 -4.93 3.35
CA GLY A 174 -15.44 -3.52 3.49
C GLY A 174 -13.99 -3.22 3.14
N THR A 175 -13.13 -4.24 2.95
CA THR A 175 -11.76 -4.04 2.49
C THR A 175 -11.77 -3.46 1.08
N ILE A 176 -10.91 -2.47 0.81
CA ILE A 176 -10.67 -1.97 -0.54
C ILE A 176 -9.29 -2.44 -0.97
N LEU A 177 -9.17 -3.05 -2.15
CA LEU A 177 -7.91 -3.44 -2.78
C LEU A 177 -7.67 -2.57 -4.00
N PHE A 178 -6.50 -1.92 -4.07
CA PHE A 178 -6.13 -1.09 -5.21
C PHE A 178 -4.68 -1.35 -5.66
N PRO A 179 -4.49 -2.12 -6.75
CA PRO A 179 -3.19 -2.36 -7.34
C PRO A 179 -2.50 -1.10 -7.85
N PHE A 180 -1.18 -1.05 -7.76
CA PHE A 180 -0.36 0.01 -8.38
C PHE A 180 -0.43 -0.11 -9.91
N ALA A 181 -0.08 -1.29 -10.42
CA ALA A 181 -0.21 -1.70 -11.83
C ALA A 181 -0.67 -3.17 -11.96
N GLY A 182 -0.65 -3.92 -10.86
CA GLY A 182 -1.01 -5.34 -10.77
C GLY A 182 -0.71 -5.85 -9.36
N PRO A 183 -0.80 -7.17 -9.11
CA PRO A 183 -0.67 -7.75 -7.78
C PRO A 183 0.77 -7.78 -7.27
N GLN A 184 1.77 -7.43 -8.08
CA GLN A 184 3.16 -7.28 -7.64
C GLN A 184 3.33 -6.15 -6.62
N LEU A 185 2.54 -5.07 -6.72
CA LEU A 185 2.55 -3.92 -5.82
C LEU A 185 1.12 -3.41 -5.70
N PHE A 186 0.57 -3.41 -4.51
CA PHE A 186 -0.82 -3.02 -4.26
C PHE A 186 -0.95 -2.39 -2.89
N ALA A 187 -2.07 -1.72 -2.66
CA ALA A 187 -2.44 -1.28 -1.33
C ALA A 187 -3.84 -1.78 -0.98
N ILE A 188 -4.09 -1.88 0.31
CA ILE A 188 -5.40 -2.19 0.87
C ILE A 188 -5.81 -1.09 1.85
N ASP A 189 -7.08 -0.76 1.85
CA ASP A 189 -7.75 -0.11 2.96
C ASP A 189 -8.53 -1.17 3.74
N ILE A 190 -8.25 -1.29 5.03
CA ILE A 190 -8.81 -2.34 5.89
C ILE A 190 -10.17 -1.97 6.49
N ASN A 191 -10.63 -0.73 6.31
CA ASN A 191 -11.86 -0.21 6.90
C ASN A 191 -12.77 0.55 5.91
N GLY A 192 -12.38 0.59 4.64
CA GLY A 192 -13.21 1.04 3.53
C GLY A 192 -13.50 2.55 3.59
N MET A 193 -14.77 2.94 3.51
CA MET A 193 -15.16 4.36 3.56
C MET A 193 -15.27 4.92 4.99
N LYS A 194 -15.16 4.08 6.03
CA LYS A 194 -15.53 4.44 7.41
C LYS A 194 -14.55 5.42 8.07
N GLY A 195 -13.36 5.61 7.51
CA GLY A 195 -12.31 6.40 8.14
C GLY A 195 -11.47 5.57 9.12
N PRO A 196 -10.27 6.05 9.48
CA PRO A 196 -9.71 7.37 9.15
C PRO A 196 -9.27 7.60 7.70
N ASN A 197 -9.12 6.56 6.88
CA ASN A 197 -8.72 6.57 5.47
C ASN A 197 -7.36 7.24 5.25
N LYS A 198 -6.37 6.80 6.03
CA LYS A 198 -5.02 7.36 6.09
C LYS A 198 -3.93 6.31 5.97
N TRP A 199 -2.87 6.67 5.26
CA TRP A 199 -1.69 5.83 5.12
C TRP A 199 -1.05 5.53 6.47
N GLY A 200 -0.82 4.25 6.73
CA GLY A 200 -0.23 3.77 7.98
C GLY A 200 -1.18 3.67 9.16
N ILE A 201 -2.46 4.01 9.00
CA ILE A 201 -3.50 3.80 10.03
C ILE A 201 -4.44 2.67 9.61
N ASP A 202 -5.08 2.84 8.47
CA ASP A 202 -5.98 1.86 7.83
C ASP A 202 -5.65 1.60 6.35
N VAL A 203 -4.80 2.42 5.72
CA VAL A 203 -4.31 2.18 4.35
C VAL A 203 -2.87 1.66 4.37
N PHE A 204 -2.65 0.48 3.79
CA PHE A 204 -1.36 -0.21 3.82
C PHE A 204 -0.92 -0.74 2.46
N SER A 205 0.36 -0.56 2.12
CA SER A 205 0.96 -1.03 0.87
C SER A 205 1.68 -2.36 1.06
N PHE A 206 1.52 -3.25 0.10
CA PHE A 206 2.15 -4.56 0.06
C PHE A 206 2.76 -4.82 -1.31
N LYS A 207 3.77 -5.69 -1.33
CA LYS A 207 4.31 -6.23 -2.57
C LYS A 207 4.31 -7.75 -2.52
N THR A 208 4.13 -8.36 -3.69
CA THR A 208 4.38 -9.79 -3.89
C THR A 208 5.87 -9.98 -4.15
N SER A 209 6.49 -10.92 -3.45
CA SER A 209 7.94 -11.12 -3.44
C SER A 209 8.32 -12.58 -3.58
N ALA A 210 9.42 -12.85 -4.28
CA ALA A 210 10.02 -14.17 -4.40
C ALA A 210 11.55 -14.13 -4.42
N PRO A 211 12.25 -15.15 -3.92
CA PRO A 211 13.71 -15.24 -4.00
C PRO A 211 14.20 -15.65 -5.39
N SER A 212 13.40 -16.41 -6.15
CA SER A 212 13.73 -16.87 -7.51
C SER A 212 12.44 -17.18 -8.30
N VAL A 213 12.59 -17.40 -9.61
CA VAL A 213 11.49 -17.92 -10.46
C VAL A 213 11.01 -19.27 -9.93
N ASN A 214 9.71 -19.54 -10.03
CA ASN A 214 9.04 -20.74 -9.51
C ASN A 214 9.08 -20.93 -7.98
N SER A 215 9.70 -20.01 -7.23
CA SER A 215 9.60 -20.00 -5.78
C SER A 215 8.22 -19.56 -5.32
N ARG A 216 7.82 -20.00 -4.13
CA ARG A 216 6.57 -19.58 -3.49
C ARG A 216 6.50 -18.05 -3.39
N LEU A 217 5.38 -17.47 -3.82
CA LEU A 217 5.14 -16.04 -3.64
C LEU A 217 4.82 -15.73 -2.17
N THR A 218 5.34 -14.61 -1.71
CA THR A 218 5.08 -14.07 -0.37
C THR A 218 4.56 -12.65 -0.48
N ILE A 219 3.66 -12.27 0.43
CA ILE A 219 3.22 -10.88 0.53
C ILE A 219 4.02 -10.26 1.68
N VAL A 220 4.71 -9.17 1.38
CA VAL A 220 5.54 -8.44 2.34
C VAL A 220 5.21 -6.94 2.27
N ALA A 221 5.76 -6.15 3.19
CA ALA A 221 5.59 -4.71 3.17
C ALA A 221 5.99 -4.13 1.80
N GLY A 222 5.11 -3.30 1.26
CA GLY A 222 5.28 -2.64 -0.03
C GLY A 222 6.26 -1.46 0.03
N ILE A 223 6.50 -0.88 -1.15
CA ILE A 223 7.23 0.37 -1.35
C ILE A 223 6.25 1.49 -1.66
N CYS A 224 6.69 2.75 -1.80
CA CYS A 224 5.85 3.90 -2.18
C CYS A 224 4.74 4.30 -1.18
N MET A 225 4.81 3.83 0.06
CA MET A 225 3.97 4.30 1.16
C MET A 225 4.74 5.28 2.03
N MET A 226 4.07 6.30 2.55
CA MET A 226 4.53 7.05 3.73
C MET A 226 3.40 7.13 4.76
N PRO A 227 3.65 6.78 6.04
CA PRO A 227 2.65 6.95 7.08
C PRO A 227 2.30 8.42 7.25
N GLU A 228 1.00 8.70 7.34
CA GLU A 228 0.52 10.00 7.78
C GLU A 228 0.70 10.16 9.30
N LYS A 229 0.50 11.38 9.81
CA LYS A 229 0.62 11.70 11.24
C LYS A 229 -0.22 10.73 12.09
N GLY A 230 0.44 10.02 13.01
CA GLY A 230 -0.15 9.03 13.90
C GLY A 230 -0.23 7.61 13.33
N GLY A 231 0.15 7.42 12.07
CA GLY A 231 0.28 6.11 11.43
C GLY A 231 1.67 5.49 11.61
N VAL A 232 1.79 4.24 11.18
CA VAL A 232 3.03 3.45 11.18
C VAL A 232 3.28 2.84 9.80
N SER A 233 4.53 2.49 9.48
CA SER A 233 4.83 1.80 8.23
C SER A 233 4.17 0.43 8.17
N THR A 234 3.96 -0.11 6.97
CA THR A 234 3.44 -1.49 6.82
C THR A 234 4.38 -2.50 7.49
N THR A 235 5.69 -2.29 7.41
CA THR A 235 6.68 -3.12 8.11
C THR A 235 6.45 -3.11 9.62
N GLN A 236 6.32 -1.93 10.22
CA GLN A 236 6.08 -1.81 11.66
C GLN A 236 4.73 -2.43 12.05
N LYS A 237 3.68 -2.18 11.25
CA LYS A 237 2.36 -2.77 11.46
C LYS A 237 2.41 -4.29 11.45
N LEU A 238 3.12 -4.89 10.50
CA LEU A 238 3.33 -6.34 10.42
C LEU A 238 4.07 -6.85 11.67
N ILE A 239 5.09 -6.15 12.15
CA ILE A 239 5.79 -6.53 13.40
C ILE A 239 4.84 -6.47 14.61
N ASP A 240 4.04 -5.40 14.71
CA ASP A 240 3.17 -5.15 15.86
C ASP A 240 2.03 -6.16 15.98
N ILE A 241 1.60 -6.79 14.88
CA ILE A 241 0.52 -7.80 14.93
C ILE A 241 0.98 -9.18 15.41
N TYR A 242 2.30 -9.45 15.38
CA TYR A 242 2.91 -10.71 15.82
C TYR A 242 3.59 -10.60 17.19
N LYS A 243 3.53 -9.43 17.84
CA LYS A 243 3.83 -9.26 19.26
C LYS A 243 2.58 -9.49 20.10
#